data_AF-A0A936BDC9-F1
#
_entry.id   AF-A0A936BDC9-F1
#
_cell.length_a   1.000
_cell.length_b   1.000
_cell.length_c   1.000
_cell.angle_alpha   90.00
_cell.angle_beta   90.00
_cell.angle_gamma   90.00
#
_symmetry.space_group_name_H-M   'P 1'
#
loop_
_entity.id
_entity.type
_entity.pdbx_description
1 polymer ?
#
loop_
_entity_poly.entity_id
_entity_poly.type
_entity_poly.pdbx_seq_one_letter_code
_entity_poly.pdbx_strand_id
1 'polypeptide(L)'
;MTPTNSGSWLASTVGLPADSPFLLNNVAAYERWRGEKLHAAEAALDADFIDIADLAKPSESERAAIVDSCRKTNMALYRAPTLGGDETGTRSALAAFASLMGLTRFEEHRSADASGIVPIEVADTGARAGFIPYSDRAINWHTDGYYSYRSPTRLIRSMVLHCVRNAAEGGENGLLDQDIAYIRLRDANPAYIEAMMHPEAMTIPGFDDESGKSHGDVAGPVFIADGEKLTMRFTIRKRNVIWRDDPILTAARDKLAGVLASDPLIRRGRLQPDEGILCNNVLHDRQAFTNNGDAGAGRLLYRIRSYDPVAA
;
A
#
# COMPACT_ATOMS: atom_id res chain seq x y z
N MET A 1 -24.28 39.32 7.58
CA MET A 1 -23.98 38.05 6.87
C MET A 1 -23.16 38.40 5.65
N THR A 2 -21.85 38.43 5.81
CA THR A 2 -20.87 38.65 4.74
C THR A 2 -20.53 37.29 4.12
N PRO A 3 -20.49 37.17 2.78
CA PRO A 3 -20.12 35.92 2.14
C PRO A 3 -18.61 35.74 2.31
N THR A 4 -18.21 34.68 3.03
CA THR A 4 -16.82 34.27 3.14
C THR A 4 -16.36 33.67 1.82
N ASN A 5 -15.46 34.41 1.18
CA ASN A 5 -14.52 34.02 0.14
C ASN A 5 -14.39 32.50 -0.11
N SER A 6 -14.82 32.08 -1.30
CA SER A 6 -14.52 30.81 -1.95
C SER A 6 -13.04 30.78 -2.36
N GLY A 7 -12.15 30.46 -1.42
CA GLY A 7 -10.73 30.23 -1.68
C GLY A 7 -10.46 28.82 -2.19
N SER A 8 -10.07 28.69 -3.47
CA SER A 8 -9.17 27.68 -4.07
C SER A 8 -9.05 26.31 -3.34
N TRP A 9 -9.87 25.35 -3.75
CA TRP A 9 -9.98 23.99 -3.18
C TRP A 9 -9.13 22.90 -3.89
N LEU A 10 -7.96 23.24 -4.42
CA LEU A 10 -7.08 22.35 -5.20
C LEU A 10 -6.03 21.59 -4.36
N ALA A 11 -6.37 21.06 -3.19
CA ALA A 11 -5.39 20.38 -2.34
C ALA A 11 -4.76 19.11 -2.96
N SER A 12 -5.33 18.56 -4.04
CA SER A 12 -4.85 17.33 -4.69
C SER A 12 -3.96 17.56 -5.93
N THR A 13 -3.79 18.80 -6.40
CA THR A 13 -2.97 19.14 -7.58
C THR A 13 -2.12 20.41 -7.41
N VAL A 14 -2.17 21.10 -6.25
CA VAL A 14 -1.34 22.28 -5.99
C VAL A 14 0.14 21.88 -5.96
N GLY A 15 0.95 22.52 -6.82
CA GLY A 15 2.40 22.31 -6.88
C GLY A 15 2.89 21.29 -7.90
N LEU A 16 2.01 20.77 -8.77
CA LEU A 16 2.46 19.92 -9.88
C LEU A 16 3.29 20.71 -10.90
N PRO A 17 4.45 20.18 -11.33
CA PRO A 17 5.21 20.74 -12.45
C PRO A 17 4.37 20.86 -13.73
N ALA A 18 4.68 21.83 -14.59
CA ALA A 18 3.94 22.07 -15.84
C ALA A 18 3.98 20.86 -16.79
N ASP A 19 5.02 20.05 -16.71
CA ASP A 19 5.24 18.81 -17.45
C ASP A 19 4.74 17.55 -16.72
N SER A 20 4.03 17.71 -15.59
CA SER A 20 3.51 16.58 -14.81
C SER A 20 2.50 15.75 -15.61
N PRO A 21 2.62 14.41 -15.60
CA PRO A 21 1.65 13.54 -16.22
C PRO A 21 0.30 13.54 -15.49
N PHE A 22 0.21 14.08 -14.27
CA PHE A 22 -1.04 14.12 -13.50
C PHE A 22 -1.91 15.36 -13.79
N LEU A 23 -1.40 16.31 -14.59
CA LEU A 23 -2.21 17.37 -15.15
C LEU A 23 -3.09 16.79 -16.26
N LEU A 24 -4.41 16.79 -16.06
CA LEU A 24 -5.34 16.12 -16.98
C LEU A 24 -5.36 16.71 -18.39
N ASN A 25 -5.09 18.01 -18.50
CA ASN A 25 -4.94 18.71 -19.77
C ASN A 25 -3.56 18.49 -20.44
N ASN A 26 -2.56 17.97 -19.72
CA ASN A 26 -1.26 17.64 -20.28
C ASN A 26 -1.25 16.21 -20.86
N VAL A 27 -1.90 16.05 -22.00
CA VAL A 27 -2.06 14.76 -22.68
C VAL A 27 -0.71 14.17 -23.08
N ALA A 28 0.22 14.99 -23.60
CA ALA A 28 1.52 14.52 -24.07
C ALA A 28 2.40 13.97 -22.93
N ALA A 29 2.42 14.63 -21.77
CA ALA A 29 3.14 14.10 -20.60
C ALA A 29 2.53 12.78 -20.12
N TYR A 30 1.19 12.72 -20.07
CA TYR A 30 0.48 11.51 -19.69
C TYR A 30 0.75 10.34 -20.64
N GLU A 31 0.69 10.54 -21.96
CA GLU A 31 0.90 9.47 -22.94
C GLU A 31 2.31 8.86 -22.84
N ARG A 32 3.34 9.70 -22.65
CA ARG A 32 4.72 9.22 -22.44
C ARG A 32 4.83 8.41 -21.16
N TRP A 33 4.42 8.99 -20.04
CA TRP A 33 4.46 8.34 -18.73
C TRP A 33 3.65 7.04 -18.71
N ARG A 34 2.47 7.04 -19.33
CA ARG A 34 1.60 5.86 -19.48
C ARG A 34 2.31 4.75 -20.24
N GLY A 35 2.94 5.06 -21.37
CA GLY A 35 3.67 4.08 -22.16
C GLY A 35 4.81 3.44 -21.37
N GLU A 36 5.61 4.26 -20.68
CA GLU A 36 6.71 3.81 -19.82
C GLU A 36 6.22 2.90 -18.69
N LYS A 37 5.14 3.29 -18.00
CA LYS A 37 4.57 2.53 -16.87
C LYS A 37 3.96 1.20 -17.30
N LEU A 38 3.21 1.18 -18.40
CA LEU A 38 2.63 -0.06 -18.93
C LEU A 38 3.72 -1.03 -19.38
N HIS A 39 4.73 -0.55 -20.12
CA HIS A 39 5.84 -1.38 -20.56
C HIS A 39 6.63 -1.96 -19.38
N ALA A 40 6.90 -1.15 -18.35
CA ALA A 40 7.58 -1.60 -17.15
C ALA A 40 6.76 -2.63 -16.35
N ALA A 41 5.45 -2.44 -16.23
CA ALA A 41 4.57 -3.38 -15.53
C ALA A 41 4.45 -4.72 -16.26
N GLU A 42 4.36 -4.70 -17.59
CA GLU A 42 4.38 -5.91 -18.42
C GLU A 42 5.69 -6.69 -18.24
N ALA A 43 6.82 -6.01 -18.32
CA ALA A 43 8.14 -6.64 -18.11
C ALA A 43 8.29 -7.21 -16.69
N ALA A 44 7.64 -6.62 -15.69
CA ALA A 44 7.72 -7.06 -14.30
C ALA A 44 6.83 -8.27 -13.97
N LEU A 45 5.89 -8.67 -14.85
CA LEU A 45 5.10 -9.89 -14.66
C LEU A 45 6.00 -11.14 -14.60
N ASP A 46 7.01 -11.19 -15.47
CA ASP A 46 7.95 -12.29 -15.60
C ASP A 46 9.25 -12.09 -14.77
N ALA A 47 9.35 -10.98 -14.03
CA ALA A 47 10.53 -10.68 -13.23
C ALA A 47 10.58 -11.55 -11.96
N ASP A 48 11.74 -12.19 -11.75
CA ASP A 48 12.04 -12.94 -10.54
C ASP A 48 12.28 -12.01 -9.33
N PHE A 49 12.36 -12.61 -8.15
CA PHE A 49 12.75 -11.95 -6.92
C PHE A 49 14.18 -11.40 -7.01
N ILE A 50 14.39 -10.21 -6.44
CA ILE A 50 15.71 -9.64 -6.25
C ILE A 50 16.35 -10.35 -5.07
N ASP A 51 17.40 -11.14 -5.32
CA ASP A 51 18.14 -11.79 -4.24
C ASP A 51 18.96 -10.75 -3.46
N ILE A 52 18.85 -10.80 -2.13
CA ILE A 52 19.60 -9.98 -1.16
C ILE A 52 20.35 -10.93 -0.24
N ALA A 53 21.68 -10.88 -0.28
CA ALA A 53 22.53 -11.80 0.48
C ALA A 53 22.41 -11.61 2.01
N ASP A 54 22.28 -10.36 2.47
CA ASP A 54 22.16 -10.00 3.88
C ASP A 54 21.22 -8.80 4.05
N LEU A 55 20.03 -9.00 4.64
CA LEU A 55 19.07 -7.91 4.90
C LEU A 55 19.65 -6.80 5.78
N ALA A 56 20.55 -7.13 6.73
CA ALA A 56 21.12 -6.13 7.60
C ALA A 56 22.16 -5.26 6.87
N LYS A 57 22.73 -5.76 5.77
CA LYS A 57 23.82 -5.12 5.01
C LYS A 57 23.72 -5.39 3.51
N PRO A 58 22.61 -5.03 2.84
CA PRO A 58 22.51 -5.15 1.40
C PRO A 58 23.62 -4.33 0.73
N SER A 59 24.26 -4.92 -0.27
CA SER A 59 25.21 -4.26 -1.16
C SER A 59 24.57 -3.10 -1.91
N GLU A 60 25.39 -2.21 -2.45
CA GLU A 60 24.90 -1.07 -3.24
C GLU A 60 24.09 -1.50 -4.46
N SER A 61 24.50 -2.57 -5.15
CA SER A 61 23.77 -3.12 -6.29
C SER A 61 22.42 -3.71 -5.92
N GLU A 62 22.32 -4.41 -4.79
CA GLU A 62 21.04 -4.95 -4.30
C GLU A 62 20.08 -3.82 -3.94
N ARG A 63 20.57 -2.79 -3.24
CA ARG A 63 19.78 -1.59 -2.93
C ARG A 63 19.30 -0.88 -4.20
N ALA A 64 20.20 -0.69 -5.17
CA ALA A 64 19.86 -0.03 -6.44
C ALA A 64 18.81 -0.83 -7.24
N ALA A 65 18.88 -2.17 -7.24
CA ALA A 65 17.90 -3.02 -7.90
C ALA A 65 16.49 -2.88 -7.27
N ILE A 66 16.42 -2.86 -5.93
CA ILE A 66 15.16 -2.64 -5.20
C ILE A 66 14.57 -1.26 -5.53
N VAL A 67 15.39 -0.22 -5.47
CA VAL A 67 14.97 1.16 -5.76
C VAL A 67 14.50 1.30 -7.22
N ASP A 68 15.23 0.75 -8.18
CA ASP A 68 14.85 0.81 -9.60
C ASP A 68 13.54 0.05 -9.87
N SER A 69 13.33 -1.12 -9.25
CA SER A 69 12.06 -1.85 -9.32
C SER A 69 10.90 -1.01 -8.77
N CYS A 70 11.07 -0.39 -7.60
CA CYS A 70 10.08 0.49 -7.00
C CYS A 70 9.82 1.74 -7.85
N ARG A 71 10.84 2.33 -8.48
CA ARG A 71 10.67 3.47 -9.39
C ARG A 71 9.82 3.10 -10.60
N LYS A 72 10.05 1.93 -11.17
CA LYS A 72 9.36 1.42 -12.36
C LYS A 72 7.92 1.02 -12.06
N THR A 73 7.68 0.28 -10.98
CA THR A 73 6.41 -0.46 -10.74
C THR A 73 5.79 -0.23 -9.36
N ASN A 74 6.30 0.73 -8.59
CA ASN A 74 5.93 0.99 -7.19
C ASN A 74 6.16 -0.17 -6.22
N MET A 75 6.77 -1.27 -6.65
CA MET A 75 7.07 -2.42 -5.81
C MET A 75 8.37 -3.13 -6.21
N ALA A 76 8.93 -3.86 -5.26
CA ALA A 76 10.03 -4.78 -5.44
C ALA A 76 9.73 -6.07 -4.67
N LEU A 77 9.85 -7.21 -5.34
CA LEU A 77 9.85 -8.52 -4.71
C LEU A 77 11.30 -8.91 -4.45
N TYR A 78 11.61 -9.34 -3.24
CA TYR A 78 12.96 -9.70 -2.86
C TYR A 78 13.01 -11.03 -2.12
N ARG A 79 14.13 -11.73 -2.22
CA ARG A 79 14.42 -12.94 -1.45
C ARG A 79 15.67 -12.70 -0.65
N ALA A 80 15.61 -12.94 0.65
CA ALA A 80 16.72 -12.70 1.54
C ALA A 80 16.71 -13.72 2.68
N PRO A 81 17.73 -14.60 2.76
CA PRO A 81 17.73 -15.69 3.73
C PRO A 81 17.50 -15.19 5.16
N THR A 82 16.51 -15.76 5.84
CA THR A 82 16.37 -15.55 7.29
C THR A 82 17.50 -16.26 8.02
N LEU A 83 17.78 -15.81 9.24
CA LEU A 83 18.83 -16.36 10.09
C LEU A 83 18.45 -17.71 10.71
N GLY A 84 17.98 -18.66 9.88
CA GLY A 84 17.68 -20.05 10.29
C GLY A 84 16.60 -20.17 11.35
N GLY A 85 15.57 -19.32 11.30
CA GLY A 85 14.49 -19.30 12.29
C GLY A 85 14.76 -18.41 13.52
N ASP A 86 15.87 -17.67 13.57
CA ASP A 86 16.05 -16.58 14.54
C ASP A 86 15.13 -15.40 14.21
N GLU A 87 13.96 -15.38 14.83
CA GLU A 87 12.98 -14.30 14.73
C GLU A 87 13.55 -12.94 15.18
N THR A 88 14.40 -12.90 16.22
CA THR A 88 14.93 -11.64 16.75
C THR A 88 15.97 -11.05 15.81
N GLY A 89 16.88 -11.88 15.30
CA GLY A 89 17.84 -11.49 14.28
C GLY A 89 17.14 -11.06 12.99
N THR A 90 16.10 -11.80 12.56
CA THR A 90 15.31 -11.46 11.37
C THR A 90 14.63 -10.10 11.52
N ARG A 91 14.00 -9.80 12.66
CA ARG A 91 13.42 -8.46 12.93
C ARG A 91 14.48 -7.37 12.89
N SER A 92 15.64 -7.61 13.50
CA SER A 92 16.74 -6.64 13.55
C SER A 92 17.29 -6.35 12.15
N ALA A 93 17.49 -7.39 11.34
CA ALA A 93 17.93 -7.26 9.96
C ALA A 93 16.89 -6.54 9.08
N LEU A 94 15.60 -6.84 9.28
CA LEU A 94 14.51 -6.17 8.56
C LEU A 94 14.39 -4.68 8.92
N ALA A 95 14.60 -4.32 10.19
CA ALA A 95 14.64 -2.92 10.62
C ALA A 95 15.82 -2.16 9.98
N ALA A 96 17.00 -2.80 9.91
CA ALA A 96 18.16 -2.25 9.22
C ALA A 96 17.91 -2.08 7.72
N PHE A 97 17.33 -3.10 7.07
CA PHE A 97 16.93 -3.04 5.66
C PHE A 97 15.99 -1.86 5.40
N ALA A 98 14.92 -1.71 6.19
CA ALA A 98 13.97 -0.61 6.05
C ALA A 98 14.64 0.76 6.17
N SER A 99 15.52 0.93 7.15
CA SER A 99 16.30 2.17 7.34
C SER A 99 17.21 2.47 6.14
N LEU A 100 17.91 1.45 5.62
CA LEU A 100 18.76 1.58 4.43
C LEU A 100 17.98 1.91 3.15
N MET A 101 16.69 1.58 3.11
CA MET A 101 15.74 1.96 2.05
C MET A 101 15.10 3.34 2.29
N GLY A 102 15.54 4.08 3.32
CA GLY A 102 15.07 5.42 3.65
C GLY A 102 13.83 5.48 4.54
N LEU A 103 13.37 4.34 5.08
CA LEU A 103 12.18 4.28 5.92
C LEU A 103 12.56 4.48 7.38
N THR A 104 12.21 5.64 7.93
CA THR A 104 12.60 6.03 9.31
C THR A 104 11.42 6.54 10.14
N ARG A 105 10.34 6.96 9.48
CA ARG A 105 9.12 7.45 10.13
C ARG A 105 8.03 6.39 9.99
N PHE A 106 7.83 5.61 11.04
CA PHE A 106 6.85 4.54 11.07
C PHE A 106 5.51 4.99 11.64
N GLU A 107 4.44 4.30 11.26
CA GLU A 107 3.14 4.53 11.91
C GLU A 107 3.25 4.21 13.41
N GLU A 108 2.71 5.10 14.24
CA GLU A 108 2.53 4.88 15.67
C GLU A 108 1.43 3.83 15.88
N HIS A 109 1.69 2.58 15.50
CA HIS A 109 0.77 1.48 15.75
C HIS A 109 0.98 1.00 17.17
N ARG A 110 -0.10 0.81 17.94
CA ARG A 110 -0.04 0.26 19.31
C ARG A 110 0.60 -1.14 19.41
N SER A 111 0.83 -1.80 18.27
CA SER A 111 1.43 -3.14 18.16
C SER A 111 2.83 -3.13 17.52
N ALA A 112 3.35 -1.97 17.13
CA ALA A 112 4.71 -1.84 16.66
C ALA A 112 5.64 -1.65 17.86
N ASP A 113 6.77 -2.37 17.89
CA ASP A 113 7.86 -2.00 18.78
C ASP A 113 8.57 -0.73 18.27
N ALA A 114 9.63 -0.29 18.95
CA ALA A 114 10.39 0.90 18.55
C ALA A 114 10.97 0.83 17.11
N SER A 115 10.99 -0.37 16.50
CA SER A 115 11.45 -0.59 15.12
C SER A 115 10.35 -0.50 14.06
N GLY A 116 9.08 -0.26 14.45
CA GLY A 116 7.96 -0.17 13.52
C GLY A 116 7.44 -1.52 13.01
N ILE A 117 8.01 -2.64 13.47
CA ILE A 117 7.72 -3.99 12.97
C ILE A 117 6.53 -4.60 13.72
N VAL A 118 5.50 -4.97 12.96
CA VAL A 118 4.30 -5.64 13.45
C VAL A 118 4.29 -7.10 12.96
N PRO A 119 4.23 -8.09 13.88
CA PRO A 119 3.98 -9.48 13.48
C PRO A 119 2.52 -9.67 13.07
N ILE A 120 2.33 -10.29 11.91
CA ILE A 120 1.04 -10.72 11.37
C ILE A 120 0.96 -12.23 11.55
N GLU A 121 0.32 -12.64 12.64
CA GLU A 121 0.11 -14.04 13.03
C GLU A 121 -1.28 -14.16 13.66
N VAL A 122 -1.98 -15.28 13.40
CA VAL A 122 -3.28 -15.56 14.02
C VAL A 122 -3.03 -15.91 15.47
N ALA A 123 -3.70 -15.23 16.40
CA ALA A 123 -3.62 -15.52 17.82
C ALA A 123 -5.00 -15.91 18.35
N ASP A 124 -5.17 -17.18 18.75
CA ASP A 124 -6.47 -17.70 19.19
C ASP A 124 -6.74 -17.46 20.69
N THR A 125 -5.72 -17.21 21.53
CA THR A 125 -5.89 -16.90 22.97
C THR A 125 -4.74 -16.05 23.57
N GLY A 126 -5.01 -15.32 24.66
CA GLY A 126 -4.01 -14.61 25.49
C GLY A 126 -4.05 -13.08 25.42
N ALA A 127 -3.11 -12.39 26.08
CA ALA A 127 -3.03 -10.92 26.18
C ALA A 127 -2.93 -10.17 24.83
N ARG A 128 -2.74 -10.90 23.71
CA ARG A 128 -2.78 -10.40 22.33
C ARG A 128 -4.19 -10.39 21.72
N ALA A 129 -5.19 -10.96 22.38
CA ALA A 129 -6.59 -11.01 21.92
C ALA A 129 -7.35 -9.68 22.08
N GLY A 130 -6.78 -8.70 22.78
CA GLY A 130 -7.34 -7.34 22.90
C GLY A 130 -7.05 -6.42 21.70
N PHE A 131 -6.25 -6.90 20.73
CA PHE A 131 -5.98 -6.21 19.47
C PHE A 131 -6.86 -6.82 18.39
N ILE A 132 -7.27 -6.06 17.36
CA ILE A 132 -8.00 -6.64 16.20
C ILE A 132 -7.20 -7.86 15.72
N PRO A 133 -7.65 -9.10 15.98
CA PRO A 133 -6.81 -10.25 15.76
C PRO A 133 -6.67 -10.44 14.26
N TYR A 134 -5.43 -10.60 13.79
CA TYR A 134 -5.21 -11.02 12.42
C TYR A 134 -5.92 -12.37 12.23
N SER A 135 -6.82 -12.43 11.26
CA SER A 135 -7.60 -13.64 10.98
C SER A 135 -7.08 -14.36 9.73
N ASP A 136 -7.46 -15.62 9.63
CA ASP A 136 -7.25 -16.50 8.50
C ASP A 136 -8.13 -16.18 7.27
N ARG A 137 -9.16 -15.35 7.47
CA ARG A 137 -10.13 -14.93 6.45
C ARG A 137 -9.50 -14.05 5.37
N ALA A 138 -10.01 -14.12 4.14
CA ALA A 138 -9.54 -13.26 3.05
C ALA A 138 -9.59 -11.76 3.41
N ILE A 139 -8.60 -11.01 2.92
CA ILE A 139 -8.51 -9.55 3.03
C ILE A 139 -8.74 -9.01 1.62
N ASN A 140 -9.81 -8.24 1.44
CA ASN A 140 -10.14 -7.62 0.16
C ASN A 140 -9.16 -6.49 -0.19
N TRP A 141 -9.14 -6.11 -1.48
CA TRP A 141 -8.32 -5.03 -2.02
C TRP A 141 -8.34 -3.74 -1.20
N HIS A 142 -7.14 -3.27 -0.85
CA HIS A 142 -6.91 -2.03 -0.11
C HIS A 142 -5.48 -1.53 -0.31
N THR A 143 -5.20 -0.31 0.16
CA THR A 143 -3.85 0.12 0.51
C THR A 143 -3.74 0.23 2.03
N ASP A 144 -2.53 0.10 2.55
CA ASP A 144 -2.34 0.04 3.99
C ASP A 144 -2.50 1.44 4.62
N GLY A 145 -3.13 1.51 5.80
CA GLY A 145 -3.38 2.78 6.49
C GLY A 145 -4.38 3.72 5.80
N TYR A 146 -5.23 3.23 4.89
CA TYR A 146 -6.25 4.05 4.21
C TYR A 146 -7.17 4.85 5.18
N TYR A 147 -7.34 4.35 6.40
CA TYR A 147 -8.12 4.94 7.49
C TYR A 147 -7.36 6.00 8.31
N SER A 148 -6.03 6.05 8.21
CA SER A 148 -5.18 6.95 9.00
C SER A 148 -4.99 8.34 8.36
N TYR A 149 -5.68 8.64 7.25
CA TYR A 149 -5.50 9.87 6.48
C TYR A 149 -6.01 11.13 7.22
N ARG A 150 -5.27 11.64 8.20
CA ARG A 150 -5.61 12.93 8.85
C ARG A 150 -4.98 14.14 8.15
N SER A 151 -3.90 13.90 7.42
CA SER A 151 -3.15 14.88 6.65
C SER A 151 -2.27 14.14 5.63
N PRO A 152 -1.76 14.83 4.59
CA PRO A 152 -0.76 14.26 3.69
C PRO A 152 0.51 13.76 4.41
N THR A 153 0.83 14.33 5.58
CA THR A 153 1.99 13.93 6.40
C THR A 153 1.75 12.67 7.24
N ARG A 154 0.51 12.20 7.37
CA ARG A 154 0.10 11.00 8.09
C ARG A 154 -0.36 9.87 7.15
N LEU A 155 -0.09 10.01 5.86
CA LEU A 155 -0.37 8.99 4.85
C LEU A 155 0.74 7.93 4.85
N ILE A 156 0.36 6.65 4.92
CA ILE A 156 1.31 5.55 4.70
C ILE A 156 1.71 5.59 3.23
N ARG A 157 3.01 5.82 2.99
CA ARG A 157 3.60 5.94 1.67
C ARG A 157 4.34 4.69 1.24
N SER A 158 4.77 3.87 2.19
CA SER A 158 5.43 2.61 1.88
C SER A 158 5.08 1.52 2.89
N MET A 159 5.25 0.29 2.42
CA MET A 159 5.03 -0.91 3.19
C MET A 159 6.16 -1.91 2.90
N VAL A 160 6.62 -2.58 3.96
CA VAL A 160 7.40 -3.81 3.86
C VAL A 160 6.54 -4.97 4.35
N LEU A 161 6.57 -6.08 3.64
CA LEU A 161 6.05 -7.37 4.09
C LEU A 161 7.16 -8.42 3.92
N HIS A 162 7.44 -9.20 4.95
CA HIS A 162 8.47 -10.24 4.92
C HIS A 162 7.90 -11.54 5.47
N CYS A 163 8.02 -12.63 4.71
CA CYS A 163 7.50 -13.93 5.11
C CYS A 163 8.55 -14.72 5.89
N VAL A 164 8.20 -15.07 7.13
CA VAL A 164 9.04 -15.90 8.01
C VAL A 164 8.53 -17.34 7.98
N ARG A 165 7.21 -17.52 8.00
CA ARG A 165 6.56 -18.84 7.94
C ARG A 165 5.30 -18.77 7.09
N ASN A 166 5.11 -19.77 6.23
CA ASN A 166 3.86 -19.94 5.51
C ASN A 166 2.76 -20.57 6.36
N ALA A 167 1.53 -20.37 5.90
CA ALA A 167 0.41 -21.23 6.23
C ALA A 167 0.62 -22.65 5.65
N ALA A 168 -0.24 -23.60 5.99
CA ALA A 168 -0.29 -24.88 5.27
C ALA A 168 -0.70 -24.62 3.81
N GLU A 169 -1.85 -23.98 3.63
CA GLU A 169 -2.48 -23.73 2.34
C GLU A 169 -2.96 -22.28 2.22
N GLY A 170 -3.11 -21.80 0.99
CA GLY A 170 -3.61 -20.46 0.68
C GLY A 170 -2.70 -19.31 1.14
N GLY A 171 -3.30 -18.13 1.28
CA GLY A 171 -2.60 -16.90 1.69
C GLY A 171 -1.82 -16.22 0.57
N GLU A 172 -2.18 -16.51 -0.68
CA GLU A 172 -1.73 -15.78 -1.87
C GLU A 172 -2.12 -14.30 -1.77
N ASN A 173 -1.20 -13.42 -2.19
CA ASN A 173 -1.46 -11.99 -2.31
C ASN A 173 -1.71 -11.64 -3.77
N GLY A 174 -2.64 -10.73 -4.03
CA GLY A 174 -2.70 -9.94 -5.26
C GLY A 174 -2.06 -8.58 -5.02
N LEU A 175 -1.28 -8.11 -5.99
CA LEU A 175 -0.62 -6.81 -5.97
C LEU A 175 -0.93 -6.07 -7.27
N LEU A 176 -1.28 -4.78 -7.16
CA LEU A 176 -1.45 -3.91 -8.32
C LEU A 176 -0.84 -2.54 -8.04
N ASP A 177 0.04 -2.10 -8.93
CA ASP A 177 0.59 -0.75 -8.93
C ASP A 177 -0.55 0.29 -9.07
N GLN A 178 -0.59 1.27 -8.16
CA GLN A 178 -1.57 2.35 -8.21
C GLN A 178 -1.47 3.20 -9.48
N ASP A 179 -0.29 3.29 -10.11
CA ASP A 179 -0.10 4.01 -11.37
C ASP A 179 -0.87 3.30 -12.49
N ILE A 180 -0.89 1.97 -12.49
CA ILE A 180 -1.68 1.18 -13.44
C ILE A 180 -3.17 1.39 -13.20
N ALA A 181 -3.63 1.35 -11.94
CA ALA A 181 -5.02 1.64 -11.62
C ALA A 181 -5.45 3.05 -12.08
N TYR A 182 -4.60 4.06 -11.87
CA TYR A 182 -4.80 5.42 -12.36
C TYR A 182 -4.89 5.47 -13.88
N ILE A 183 -3.97 4.81 -14.59
CA ILE A 183 -3.97 4.73 -16.05
C ILE A 183 -5.28 4.12 -16.57
N ARG A 184 -5.71 2.98 -16.01
CA ARG A 184 -6.95 2.31 -16.45
C ARG A 184 -8.20 3.17 -16.22
N LEU A 185 -8.21 3.98 -15.18
CA LEU A 185 -9.31 4.90 -14.90
C LEU A 185 -9.27 6.11 -15.84
N ARG A 186 -8.11 6.73 -16.02
CA ARG A 186 -7.94 7.90 -16.89
C ARG A 186 -8.19 7.58 -18.37
N ASP A 187 -7.70 6.43 -18.84
CA ASP A 187 -7.97 5.93 -20.20
C ASP A 187 -9.47 5.76 -20.45
N ALA A 188 -10.22 5.32 -19.44
CA ALA A 188 -11.65 5.12 -19.55
C ALA A 188 -12.42 6.45 -19.53
N ASN A 189 -12.08 7.33 -18.58
CA ASN A 189 -12.65 8.67 -18.48
C ASN A 189 -11.79 9.54 -17.55
N PRO A 190 -11.16 10.64 -18.03
CA PRO A 190 -10.40 11.55 -17.17
C PRO A 190 -11.20 12.12 -15.98
N ALA A 191 -12.52 12.26 -16.11
CA ALA A 191 -13.39 12.72 -15.02
C ALA A 191 -13.40 11.75 -13.82
N TYR A 192 -13.07 10.47 -14.03
CA TYR A 192 -12.89 9.52 -12.92
C TYR A 192 -11.72 9.91 -12.03
N ILE A 193 -10.63 10.43 -12.61
CA ILE A 193 -9.49 10.91 -11.85
C ILE A 193 -9.87 12.18 -11.07
N GLU A 194 -10.55 13.15 -11.71
CA GLU A 194 -11.06 14.34 -11.02
C GLU A 194 -11.91 13.97 -9.79
N ALA A 195 -12.88 13.06 -9.98
CA ALA A 195 -13.75 12.61 -8.90
C ALA A 195 -12.98 11.89 -7.78
N MET A 196 -12.01 11.04 -8.13
CA MET A 196 -11.19 10.32 -7.14
C MET A 196 -10.13 11.21 -6.46
N MET A 197 -9.71 12.31 -7.07
CA MET A 197 -8.81 13.30 -6.47
C MET A 197 -9.57 14.39 -5.69
N HIS A 198 -10.91 14.35 -5.65
CA HIS A 198 -11.71 15.28 -4.87
C HIS A 198 -11.38 15.15 -3.36
N PRO A 199 -11.19 16.25 -2.61
CA PRO A 199 -10.79 16.20 -1.20
C PRO A 199 -11.80 15.51 -0.27
N GLU A 200 -13.02 15.31 -0.74
CA GLU A 200 -14.09 14.61 -0.01
C GLU A 200 -14.49 13.28 -0.67
N ALA A 201 -13.71 12.76 -1.64
CA ALA A 201 -14.10 11.57 -2.40
C ALA A 201 -14.45 10.38 -1.50
N MET A 202 -13.58 10.10 -0.53
CA MET A 202 -13.75 9.03 0.44
C MET A 202 -13.73 9.58 1.86
N THR A 203 -14.63 9.12 2.71
CA THR A 203 -14.69 9.48 4.13
C THR A 203 -14.69 8.22 4.97
N ILE A 204 -13.80 8.16 5.95
CA ILE A 204 -13.76 7.10 6.95
C ILE A 204 -14.47 7.64 8.18
N PRO A 205 -15.59 7.04 8.61
CA PRO A 205 -16.30 7.50 9.79
C PRO A 205 -15.39 7.48 11.02
N GLY A 206 -15.56 8.48 11.87
CA GLY A 206 -14.92 8.50 13.18
C GLY A 206 -15.33 7.31 14.03
N PHE A 207 -14.49 6.99 15.01
CA PHE A 207 -14.83 6.07 16.08
C PHE A 207 -14.51 6.72 17.42
N ASP A 208 -15.21 6.30 18.46
CA ASP A 208 -14.86 6.65 19.83
C ASP A 208 -13.88 5.59 20.35
N ASP A 209 -12.75 6.03 20.90
CA ASP A 209 -11.85 5.10 21.56
C ASP A 209 -12.38 4.67 22.94
N GLU A 210 -11.72 3.70 23.58
CA GLU A 210 -12.09 3.17 24.90
C GLU A 210 -12.15 4.24 26.01
N SER A 211 -11.53 5.41 25.79
CA SER A 211 -11.59 6.55 26.71
C SER A 211 -12.76 7.50 26.46
N GLY A 212 -13.63 7.20 25.47
CA GLY A 212 -14.75 8.04 25.05
C GLY A 212 -14.34 9.23 24.20
N LYS A 213 -13.09 9.29 23.72
CA LYS A 213 -12.63 10.36 22.83
C LYS A 213 -13.04 10.05 21.39
N SER A 214 -13.85 10.93 20.82
CA SER A 214 -14.26 10.83 19.42
C SER A 214 -13.14 11.27 18.48
N HIS A 215 -12.85 10.44 17.49
CA HIS A 215 -11.77 10.67 16.51
C HIS A 215 -12.22 11.40 15.23
N GLY A 216 -13.51 11.75 15.13
CA GLY A 216 -14.11 12.51 14.03
C GLY A 216 -14.05 11.82 12.66
N ASP A 217 -14.93 12.23 11.75
CA ASP A 217 -14.88 11.74 10.37
C ASP A 217 -13.63 12.22 9.63
N VAL A 218 -13.10 11.34 8.79
CA VAL A 218 -11.85 11.56 8.07
C VAL A 218 -12.09 11.51 6.55
N ALA A 219 -12.35 12.68 5.97
CA ALA A 219 -12.52 12.87 4.54
C ALA A 219 -11.18 13.07 3.82
N GLY A 220 -11.09 12.62 2.58
CA GLY A 220 -9.89 12.76 1.77
C GLY A 220 -10.01 12.21 0.35
N PRO A 221 -9.10 12.60 -0.55
CA PRO A 221 -9.03 12.03 -1.90
C PRO A 221 -8.59 10.55 -1.85
N VAL A 222 -8.86 9.83 -2.93
CA VAL A 222 -8.34 8.47 -3.18
C VAL A 222 -6.94 8.55 -3.77
N PHE A 223 -6.75 9.39 -4.80
CA PHE A 223 -5.46 9.64 -5.42
C PHE A 223 -4.89 10.98 -4.98
N ILE A 224 -3.59 10.99 -4.68
CA ILE A 224 -2.84 12.17 -4.24
C ILE A 224 -1.59 12.25 -5.10
N ALA A 225 -1.47 13.32 -5.89
CA ALA A 225 -0.30 13.58 -6.71
C ALA A 225 0.62 14.58 -5.98
N ASP A 226 1.91 14.24 -5.88
CA ASP A 226 2.96 15.05 -5.26
C ASP A 226 4.19 15.03 -6.17
N GLY A 227 4.36 16.10 -6.96
CA GLY A 227 5.35 16.16 -8.03
C GLY A 227 5.11 15.08 -9.10
N GLU A 228 6.03 14.13 -9.20
CA GLU A 228 5.95 12.96 -10.09
C GLU A 228 5.46 11.68 -9.39
N LYS A 229 5.14 11.76 -8.09
CA LYS A 229 4.70 10.59 -7.31
C LYS A 229 3.19 10.60 -7.13
N LEU A 230 2.56 9.46 -7.41
CA LEU A 230 1.17 9.19 -7.11
C LEU A 230 1.07 8.28 -5.88
N THR A 231 0.32 8.71 -4.87
CA THR A 231 -0.05 7.87 -3.73
C THR A 231 -1.55 7.60 -3.75
N MET A 232 -1.95 6.42 -3.27
CA MET A 232 -3.34 6.00 -3.21
C MET A 232 -3.76 5.60 -1.80
N ARG A 233 -4.91 6.08 -1.34
CA ARG A 233 -5.62 5.54 -0.19
C ARG A 233 -6.93 4.91 -0.63
N PHE A 234 -7.08 3.61 -0.40
CA PHE A 234 -8.25 2.91 -0.93
C PHE A 234 -8.63 1.69 -0.10
N THR A 235 -9.93 1.40 -0.10
CA THR A 235 -10.48 0.12 0.31
C THR A 235 -11.69 -0.20 -0.55
N ILE A 236 -11.83 -1.46 -0.96
CA ILE A 236 -13.03 -1.93 -1.67
C ILE A 236 -14.17 -2.28 -0.70
N ARG A 237 -13.93 -2.20 0.63
CA ARG A 237 -14.94 -2.51 1.64
C ARG A 237 -16.12 -1.53 1.52
N LYS A 238 -17.33 -2.08 1.59
CA LYS A 238 -18.59 -1.31 1.54
C LYS A 238 -19.04 -0.78 2.91
N ARG A 239 -18.51 -1.36 3.99
CA ARG A 239 -18.84 -0.98 5.36
C ARG A 239 -17.76 -0.07 5.91
N ASN A 240 -18.16 0.87 6.78
CA ASN A 240 -17.26 1.81 7.45
C ASN A 240 -16.45 2.69 6.47
N VAL A 241 -17.07 3.02 5.34
CA VAL A 241 -16.58 3.96 4.33
C VAL A 241 -17.79 4.68 3.76
N ILE A 242 -17.76 6.00 3.80
CA ILE A 242 -18.75 6.89 3.18
C ILE A 242 -18.10 7.45 1.92
N TRP A 243 -18.81 7.41 0.81
CA TRP A 243 -18.36 7.99 -0.45
C TRP A 243 -19.17 9.25 -0.73
N ARG A 244 -18.53 10.26 -1.32
CA ARG A 244 -19.24 11.45 -1.80
C ARG A 244 -20.37 11.03 -2.74
N ASP A 245 -21.54 11.66 -2.60
CA ASP A 245 -22.66 11.45 -3.49
C ASP A 245 -22.37 12.13 -4.84
N ASP A 246 -21.74 11.35 -5.72
CA ASP A 246 -21.30 11.79 -7.04
C ASP A 246 -21.42 10.59 -8.00
N PRO A 247 -22.24 10.70 -9.07
CA PRO A 247 -22.40 9.62 -10.04
C PRO A 247 -21.11 9.30 -10.79
N ILE A 248 -20.23 10.27 -11.03
CA ILE A 248 -18.93 10.05 -11.68
C ILE A 248 -18.01 9.28 -10.73
N LEU A 249 -17.98 9.62 -9.45
CA LEU A 249 -17.22 8.87 -8.46
C LEU A 249 -17.74 7.43 -8.31
N THR A 250 -19.05 7.23 -8.41
CA THR A 250 -19.64 5.87 -8.40
C THR A 250 -19.20 5.06 -9.60
N ALA A 251 -19.30 5.61 -10.82
CA ALA A 251 -18.81 4.94 -12.02
C ALA A 251 -17.29 4.68 -11.98
N ALA A 252 -16.50 5.60 -11.42
CA ALA A 252 -15.07 5.43 -11.23
C ALA A 252 -14.75 4.25 -10.29
N ARG A 253 -15.48 4.11 -9.19
CA ARG A 253 -15.33 2.97 -8.26
C ARG A 253 -15.71 1.64 -8.90
N ASP A 254 -16.78 1.61 -9.68
CA ASP A 254 -17.20 0.40 -10.40
C ASP A 254 -16.15 -0.01 -11.45
N LYS A 255 -15.58 0.97 -12.17
CA LYS A 255 -14.46 0.72 -13.08
C LYS A 255 -13.24 0.17 -12.34
N LEU A 256 -12.86 0.77 -11.20
CA LEU A 256 -11.74 0.30 -10.38
C LEU A 256 -12.00 -1.12 -9.85
N ALA A 257 -13.22 -1.44 -9.44
CA ALA A 257 -13.58 -2.81 -9.03
C ALA A 257 -13.39 -3.82 -10.17
N GLY A 258 -13.76 -3.45 -11.41
CA GLY A 258 -13.51 -4.29 -12.59
C GLY A 258 -12.02 -4.49 -12.89
N VAL A 259 -11.21 -3.44 -12.73
CA VAL A 259 -9.74 -3.51 -12.83
C VAL A 259 -9.20 -4.49 -11.78
N LEU A 260 -9.57 -4.32 -10.52
CA LEU A 260 -9.11 -5.18 -9.40
C LEU A 260 -9.57 -6.64 -9.50
N ALA A 261 -10.63 -6.90 -10.26
CA ALA A 261 -11.12 -8.25 -10.49
C ALA A 261 -10.29 -9.02 -11.53
N SER A 262 -9.69 -8.34 -12.51
CA SER A 262 -9.23 -9.03 -13.73
C SER A 262 -8.12 -8.35 -14.55
N ASP A 263 -7.54 -7.24 -14.09
CA ASP A 263 -6.45 -6.60 -14.86
C ASP A 263 -5.27 -7.56 -15.03
N PRO A 264 -4.76 -7.76 -16.27
CA PRO A 264 -3.69 -8.70 -16.54
C PRO A 264 -2.37 -8.33 -15.85
N LEU A 265 -2.21 -7.08 -15.40
CA LEU A 265 -1.02 -6.62 -14.68
C LEU A 265 -1.09 -6.87 -13.17
N ILE A 266 -2.16 -7.51 -12.67
CA ILE A 266 -2.22 -7.97 -11.28
C ILE A 266 -1.22 -9.11 -11.09
N ARG A 267 -0.23 -8.89 -10.21
CA ARG A 267 0.70 -9.94 -9.79
C ARG A 267 0.05 -10.75 -8.69
N ARG A 268 -0.11 -12.05 -8.89
CA ARG A 268 -0.58 -12.99 -7.85
C ARG A 268 0.53 -13.94 -7.45
N GLY A 269 0.70 -14.13 -6.15
CA GLY A 269 1.74 -15.01 -5.65
C GLY A 269 1.68 -15.24 -4.15
N ARG A 270 2.18 -16.40 -3.74
CA ARG A 270 2.38 -16.77 -2.35
C ARG A 270 3.86 -16.59 -2.03
N LEU A 271 4.18 -15.59 -1.20
CA LEU A 271 5.55 -15.41 -0.68
C LEU A 271 5.97 -16.68 0.07
N GLN A 272 7.14 -17.22 -0.25
CA GLN A 272 7.79 -18.29 0.49
C GLN A 272 8.53 -17.71 1.71
N PRO A 273 9.00 -18.53 2.67
CA PRO A 273 9.89 -18.04 3.72
C PRO A 273 11.11 -17.40 3.06
N ASP A 274 11.63 -16.34 3.67
CA ASP A 274 12.73 -15.51 3.16
C ASP A 274 12.33 -14.56 2.03
N GLU A 275 11.11 -14.64 1.51
CA GLU A 275 10.62 -13.73 0.49
C GLU A 275 9.83 -12.55 1.09
N GLY A 276 9.94 -11.40 0.45
CA GLY A 276 9.26 -10.20 0.86
C GLY A 276 8.93 -9.23 -0.26
N ILE A 277 8.22 -8.18 0.13
CA ILE A 277 7.76 -7.08 -0.71
C ILE A 277 8.22 -5.79 -0.04
N LEU A 278 8.88 -4.91 -0.79
CA LEU A 278 9.00 -3.49 -0.46
C LEU A 278 8.22 -2.72 -1.52
N CYS A 279 7.33 -1.82 -1.12
CA CYS A 279 6.52 -1.07 -2.08
C CYS A 279 6.12 0.32 -1.60
N ASN A 280 5.75 1.19 -2.53
CA ASN A 280 5.12 2.49 -2.28
C ASN A 280 3.63 2.35 -1.94
N ASN A 281 3.31 1.43 -1.01
CA ASN A 281 1.96 1.14 -0.52
C ASN A 281 0.93 0.83 -1.64
N VAL A 282 1.32 -0.07 -2.53
CA VAL A 282 0.51 -0.51 -3.69
C VAL A 282 -0.81 -1.15 -3.24
N LEU A 283 -1.79 -1.23 -4.16
CA LEU A 283 -3.03 -1.97 -3.93
C LEU A 283 -2.71 -3.44 -3.70
N HIS A 284 -3.31 -4.02 -2.66
CA HIS A 284 -3.12 -5.44 -2.38
C HIS A 284 -4.36 -6.10 -1.76
N ASP A 285 -4.50 -7.39 -2.04
CA ASP A 285 -5.44 -8.30 -1.40
C ASP A 285 -4.69 -9.51 -0.84
N ARG A 286 -5.41 -10.35 -0.10
CA ARG A 286 -4.92 -11.67 0.30
C ARG A 286 -6.06 -12.67 0.35
N GLN A 287 -5.87 -13.82 -0.26
CA GLN A 287 -6.80 -14.94 -0.12
C GLN A 287 -6.87 -15.45 1.33
N ALA A 288 -7.90 -16.25 1.62
CA ALA A 288 -7.96 -16.99 2.88
C ALA A 288 -6.82 -18.02 2.95
N PHE A 289 -6.51 -18.48 4.16
CA PHE A 289 -5.48 -19.50 4.37
C PHE A 289 -5.85 -20.42 5.54
N THR A 290 -5.12 -21.53 5.67
CA THR A 290 -5.28 -22.47 6.78
C THR A 290 -3.91 -22.78 7.39
N ASN A 291 -3.78 -22.67 8.72
CA ASN A 291 -2.55 -23.00 9.44
C ASN A 291 -2.34 -24.51 9.57
N ASN A 292 -1.15 -24.94 9.98
CA ASN A 292 -0.75 -26.34 10.14
C ASN A 292 -1.44 -27.09 11.32
N GLY A 293 -2.66 -26.69 11.73
CA GLY A 293 -3.35 -27.20 12.91
C GLY A 293 -2.58 -26.98 14.22
N ASP A 294 -2.94 -27.72 15.27
CA ASP A 294 -2.33 -27.61 16.61
C ASP A 294 -0.86 -28.11 16.68
N ALA A 295 -0.39 -28.78 15.62
CA ALA A 295 0.91 -29.47 15.60
C ALA A 295 2.08 -28.62 15.07
N GLY A 296 1.83 -27.38 14.60
CA GLY A 296 2.87 -26.53 14.03
C GLY A 296 2.61 -25.03 14.23
N ALA A 297 3.68 -24.24 14.16
CA ALA A 297 3.57 -22.79 14.18
C ALA A 297 2.76 -22.29 12.97
N GLY A 298 1.90 -21.30 13.20
CA GLY A 298 1.09 -20.69 12.16
C GLY A 298 1.91 -19.79 11.22
N ARG A 299 1.21 -19.28 10.19
CA ARG A 299 1.74 -18.28 9.26
C ARG A 299 2.23 -17.05 10.03
N LEU A 300 3.47 -16.65 9.77
CA LEU A 300 4.08 -15.45 10.34
C LEU A 300 4.66 -14.57 9.23
N LEU A 301 4.23 -13.31 9.20
CA LEU A 301 4.86 -12.27 8.42
C LEU A 301 5.20 -11.08 9.31
N TYR A 302 6.31 -10.42 9.00
CA TYR A 302 6.60 -9.11 9.56
C TYR A 302 6.16 -8.03 8.59
N ARG A 303 5.51 -7.00 9.13
CA ARG A 303 5.06 -5.84 8.37
C ARG A 303 5.62 -4.56 8.95
N ILE A 304 6.06 -3.67 8.08
CA ILE A 304 6.39 -2.29 8.39
C ILE A 304 5.48 -1.39 7.55
N ARG A 305 5.00 -0.31 8.16
CA ARG A 305 4.26 0.76 7.46
C ARG A 305 4.94 2.09 7.77
N SER A 306 5.30 2.83 6.73
CA SER A 306 6.06 4.08 6.87
C SER A 306 5.37 5.25 6.18
N TYR A 307 5.53 6.43 6.77
CA TYR A 307 5.17 7.71 6.18
C TYR A 307 6.19 8.19 5.13
N ASP A 308 7.36 7.54 5.07
CA ASP A 308 8.37 7.77 4.05
C ASP A 308 8.03 6.99 2.78
N PRO A 309 8.22 7.60 1.58
CA PRO A 309 8.28 6.82 0.36
C PRO A 309 9.57 5.99 0.34
N VAL A 310 9.62 4.94 -0.48
CA VAL A 310 10.90 4.27 -0.75
C VAL A 310 11.89 5.29 -1.32
N ALA A 311 13.13 5.30 -0.81
CA ALA A 311 14.17 6.19 -1.30
C ALA A 311 14.37 5.98 -2.81
N ALA A 312 14.57 7.09 -3.53
CA ALA A 312 14.99 7.10 -4.93
C ALA A 312 16.49 7.36 -4.99
#